data_AF-A0A7I7QNR7-F1
#
_entry.id   AF-A0A7I7QNR7-F1
#
_cell.length_a   1.000
_cell.length_b   1.000
_cell.length_c   1.000
_cell.angle_alpha   90.00
_cell.angle_beta   90.00
_cell.angle_gamma   90.00
#
_symmetry.space_group_name_H-M   'P 1'
#
loop_
_entity.id
_entity.type
_entity.pdbx_description
1 polymer ?
#
loop_
_entity_poly.entity_id
_entity_poly.type
_entity_poly.pdbx_seq_one_letter_code
_entity_poly.pdbx_strand_id
1 'polypeptide(L)'
;MNTFDIDVELAQYSDWAFTTSVIVLVAALLLLAVELASSRGRKVEARELVTAGGGSVAADSARPGVVVDAPRRPLDERIGRAGLALTYVGIGVLFVCIVLRGFATSRVPWGNMYEFINLTCFCGLVAAGIVLRRPQFRALWVFVLTPVLILLAVSGKWLYTHAAPVMPALQSYWLPIHVSVVSLGSGVFLVGGVASILFLVKMSTLGDPGRQGYLAGVVSRLPDAQTLDRIAYRTTIFAFPIFGFGVIFGAIWAEEAWGRYWGWDPKETVSFIAWVVYAAYLHARSTAGWRDKKAAWINVVGFVAMVFNLFFINLVTVGLHSYAGVG
;
A
#
# COMPACT_ATOMS: atom_id res chain seq x y z
N MET A 1 1.12 -39.08 9.84
CA MET A 1 -0.34 -39.02 10.09
C MET A 1 -0.74 -37.56 10.06
N ASN A 2 -1.01 -37.01 8.87
CA ASN A 2 -1.43 -35.61 8.72
C ASN A 2 -2.95 -35.61 8.69
N THR A 3 -3.59 -35.28 9.81
CA THR A 3 -5.04 -35.08 9.87
C THR A 3 -5.38 -33.86 9.01
N PHE A 4 -6.18 -34.09 7.97
CA PHE A 4 -6.76 -33.06 7.11
C PHE A 4 -7.93 -32.32 7.81
N ASP A 5 -7.82 -32.09 9.12
CA ASP A 5 -8.84 -31.35 9.85
C ASP A 5 -8.56 -29.86 9.71
N ILE A 6 -9.35 -29.23 8.84
CA ILE A 6 -9.46 -27.78 8.77
C ILE A 6 -10.36 -27.35 9.91
N ASP A 7 -9.86 -26.48 10.78
CA ASP A 7 -10.68 -25.89 11.83
C ASP A 7 -11.64 -24.87 11.20
N VAL A 8 -12.90 -25.29 11.05
CA VAL A 8 -13.96 -24.51 10.40
C VAL A 8 -14.32 -23.25 11.21
N GLU A 9 -14.23 -23.30 12.54
CA GLU A 9 -14.51 -22.15 13.39
C GLU A 9 -13.45 -21.07 13.22
N LEU A 10 -12.16 -21.45 13.24
CA LEU A 10 -11.06 -20.53 12.97
C LEU A 10 -11.10 -19.98 11.54
N ALA A 11 -11.50 -20.80 10.56
CA ALA A 11 -11.68 -20.34 9.18
C ALA A 11 -12.80 -19.30 9.08
N GLN A 12 -13.92 -19.51 9.78
CA GLN A 12 -15.02 -18.55 9.84
C GLN A 12 -14.62 -17.24 10.54
N TYR A 13 -13.89 -17.32 11.65
CA TYR A 13 -13.35 -16.13 12.31
C TYR A 13 -12.36 -15.37 11.44
N SER A 14 -11.54 -16.08 10.64
CA SER A 14 -10.69 -15.44 9.64
C SER A 14 -11.50 -14.65 8.62
N ASP A 15 -12.61 -15.21 8.12
CA ASP A 15 -13.45 -14.56 7.12
C ASP A 15 -14.17 -13.32 7.71
N TRP A 16 -14.65 -13.42 8.96
CA TRP A 16 -15.20 -12.27 9.67
C TRP A 16 -14.15 -11.19 9.93
N ALA A 17 -12.93 -11.58 10.29
CA ALA A 17 -11.82 -10.64 10.45
C ALA A 17 -11.49 -9.95 9.11
N PHE A 18 -11.50 -10.69 8.00
CA PHE A 18 -11.31 -10.10 6.67
C PHE A 18 -12.38 -9.05 6.36
N THR A 19 -13.66 -9.40 6.47
CA THR A 19 -14.77 -8.47 6.21
C THR A 19 -14.71 -7.26 7.12
N THR A 20 -14.42 -7.47 8.42
CA THR A 20 -14.28 -6.39 9.40
C THR A 20 -13.12 -5.46 9.03
N SER A 21 -11.97 -6.00 8.65
CA SER A 21 -10.82 -5.22 8.20
C SER A 21 -11.17 -4.33 7.02
N VAL A 22 -11.83 -4.88 5.99
CA VAL A 22 -12.27 -4.12 4.81
C VAL A 22 -13.22 -2.98 5.20
N ILE A 23 -14.22 -3.25 6.04
CA ILE A 23 -15.18 -2.24 6.50
C ILE A 23 -14.46 -1.12 7.26
N VAL A 24 -13.56 -1.48 8.18
CA VAL A 24 -12.78 -0.51 8.97
C VAL A 24 -11.87 0.34 8.08
N LEU A 25 -11.21 -0.28 7.09
CA LEU A 25 -10.35 0.43 6.14
C LEU A 25 -11.15 1.34 5.19
N VAL A 26 -12.37 0.95 4.79
CA VAL A 26 -13.29 1.82 4.04
C VAL A 26 -13.70 3.02 4.88
N ALA A 27 -14.09 2.80 6.14
CA ALA A 27 -14.41 3.90 7.06
C ALA A 27 -13.20 4.84 7.24
N ALA A 28 -11.99 4.28 7.40
CA ALA A 28 -10.75 5.04 7.48
C ALA A 28 -10.52 5.91 6.23
N LEU A 29 -10.69 5.32 5.03
CA LEU A 29 -10.58 6.04 3.75
C LEU A 29 -11.57 7.22 3.69
N LEU A 30 -12.83 7.00 4.08
CA LEU A 30 -13.85 8.04 4.05
C LEU A 30 -13.51 9.20 4.99
N LEU A 31 -13.09 8.93 6.22
CA LEU A 31 -12.69 9.98 7.17
C LEU A 31 -11.48 10.78 6.66
N LEU A 32 -10.47 10.10 6.11
CA LEU A 32 -9.28 10.74 5.54
C LEU A 32 -9.62 11.55 4.28
N ALA A 33 -10.56 11.08 3.46
CA ALA A 33 -11.06 11.81 2.30
C ALA A 33 -11.83 13.08 2.72
N VAL A 34 -12.64 13.00 3.78
CA VAL A 34 -13.34 14.15 4.35
C VAL A 34 -12.36 15.19 4.88
N GLU A 35 -11.30 14.80 5.59
CA GLU A 35 -10.23 15.73 6.01
C GLU A 35 -9.54 16.39 4.80
N LEU A 36 -9.21 15.60 3.78
CA LEU A 36 -8.57 16.09 2.56
C LEU A 36 -9.46 17.11 1.84
N ALA A 37 -10.77 16.90 1.81
CA ALA A 37 -11.73 17.81 1.19
C ALA A 37 -11.97 19.09 2.02
N SER A 38 -12.09 18.95 3.35
CA SER A 38 -12.53 20.01 4.27
C SER A 38 -11.44 21.02 4.69
N SER A 39 -10.16 20.69 4.53
CA SER A 39 -9.02 21.57 4.88
C SER A 39 -8.87 22.86 4.02
N ARG A 40 -9.92 23.26 3.29
CA ARG A 40 -9.95 24.31 2.25
C ARG A 40 -9.82 25.76 2.76
N GLY A 41 -10.11 26.03 4.05
CA GLY A 41 -10.28 27.42 4.54
C GLY A 41 -9.18 27.98 5.44
N ARG A 42 -8.42 27.16 6.16
CA ARG A 42 -7.77 27.64 7.40
C ARG A 42 -6.41 28.35 7.21
N LYS A 43 -5.68 28.08 6.12
CA LYS A 43 -4.42 28.80 5.82
C LYS A 43 -4.64 30.27 5.45
N VAL A 44 -5.83 30.61 4.97
CA VAL A 44 -6.20 31.99 4.62
C VAL A 44 -6.63 32.74 5.88
N GLU A 45 -7.59 32.19 6.64
CA GLU A 45 -8.07 32.81 7.89
C GLU A 45 -6.99 32.94 8.97
N ALA A 46 -6.14 31.93 9.18
CA ALA A 46 -5.09 32.02 10.20
C ALA A 46 -4.02 33.06 9.86
N ARG A 47 -3.74 33.29 8.57
CA ARG A 47 -2.80 34.33 8.14
C ARG A 47 -3.39 35.72 8.33
N GLU A 48 -4.70 35.86 8.14
CA GLU A 48 -5.47 37.08 8.34
C GLU A 48 -5.60 37.45 9.83
N LEU A 49 -5.80 36.45 10.70
CA LEU A 49 -5.87 36.64 12.16
C LEU A 49 -4.51 36.98 12.79
N VAL A 50 -3.41 36.40 12.30
CA VAL A 50 -2.05 36.73 12.78
C VAL A 50 -1.65 38.16 12.39
N THR A 51 -2.14 38.67 11.26
CA THR A 51 -1.96 40.09 10.89
C THR A 51 -2.83 41.05 11.69
N ALA A 52 -3.98 40.60 12.20
CA ALA A 52 -4.88 41.42 13.01
C ALA A 52 -4.50 41.48 14.51
N GLY A 53 -3.72 40.51 15.02
CA GLY A 53 -3.37 40.37 16.43
C GLY A 53 -2.03 40.99 16.87
N GLY A 54 -1.33 41.71 16.00
CA GLY A 54 0.01 42.29 16.25
C GLY A 54 0.05 43.50 17.20
N GLY A 55 -0.82 43.56 18.20
CA GLY A 55 -0.79 44.58 19.26
C GLY A 55 0.14 44.15 20.40
N SER A 56 1.19 44.92 20.64
CA SER A 56 2.15 44.76 21.74
C SER A 56 1.47 44.58 23.10
N VAL A 57 1.71 43.45 23.77
CA VAL A 57 1.27 43.23 25.15
C VAL A 57 2.20 44.00 26.08
N ALA A 58 1.67 45.03 26.75
CA ALA A 58 2.35 45.74 27.82
C ALA A 58 2.55 44.80 29.03
N ALA A 59 3.77 44.74 29.53
CA ALA A 59 4.18 43.96 30.69
C ALA A 59 3.73 44.65 31.98
N ASP A 60 2.44 44.59 32.30
CA ASP A 60 1.96 44.82 33.66
C ASP A 60 0.58 44.19 33.86
N SER A 61 0.50 43.06 34.57
CA SER A 61 -0.76 42.64 35.18
C SER A 61 -0.54 41.69 36.37
N ALA A 62 -0.76 42.22 37.57
CA ALA A 62 -0.90 41.48 38.82
C ALA A 62 -2.28 40.79 38.90
N ARG A 63 -2.63 39.96 37.92
CA ARG A 63 -3.86 39.13 37.91
C ARG A 63 -3.46 37.65 37.83
N PRO A 64 -4.16 36.73 38.55
CA PRO A 64 -3.93 35.30 38.38
C PRO A 64 -4.06 34.95 36.90
N GLY A 65 -3.00 34.36 36.34
CA GLY A 65 -2.92 34.06 34.91
C GLY A 65 -4.11 33.21 34.49
N VAL A 66 -4.97 33.76 33.64
CA VAL A 66 -6.02 32.99 32.99
C VAL A 66 -5.34 31.87 32.22
N VAL A 67 -5.55 30.63 32.64
CA VAL A 67 -5.15 29.47 31.85
C VAL A 67 -5.98 29.55 30.58
N VAL A 68 -5.39 30.08 29.51
CA VAL A 68 -6.01 30.07 28.19
C VAL A 68 -6.16 28.60 27.85
N ASP A 69 -7.41 28.10 27.89
CA ASP A 69 -7.72 26.74 27.47
C ASP A 69 -7.04 26.49 26.13
N ALA A 70 -6.21 25.44 26.07
CA ALA A 70 -5.51 25.09 24.85
C ALA A 70 -6.54 25.02 23.71
N PRO A 71 -6.34 25.73 22.58
CA PRO A 71 -7.32 25.80 21.52
C PRO A 71 -7.81 24.39 21.17
N ARG A 72 -9.12 24.14 21.33
CA ARG A 72 -9.70 22.83 21.02
C ARG A 72 -9.34 22.49 19.59
N ARG A 73 -8.71 21.32 19.39
CA ARG A 73 -8.35 20.86 18.04
C ARG A 73 -9.58 20.89 17.14
N PRO A 74 -9.45 21.43 15.92
CA PRO A 74 -10.57 21.61 15.01
C PRO A 74 -11.09 20.24 14.53
N LEU A 75 -12.36 20.20 14.13
CA LEU A 75 -13.08 18.95 13.83
C LEU A 75 -12.45 18.16 12.68
N ASP A 76 -11.93 18.85 11.65
CA ASP A 76 -11.21 18.26 10.52
C ASP A 76 -9.97 17.47 10.97
N GLU A 77 -9.18 18.03 11.90
CA GLU A 77 -8.00 17.36 12.41
C GLU A 77 -8.37 16.14 13.27
N ARG A 78 -9.47 16.20 14.01
CA ARG A 78 -9.99 15.06 14.78
C ARG A 78 -10.47 13.94 13.86
N ILE A 79 -11.22 14.28 12.82
CA ILE A 79 -11.69 13.35 11.78
C ILE A 79 -10.50 12.65 11.11
N GLY A 80 -9.48 13.41 10.74
CA GLY A 80 -8.25 12.88 10.14
C GLY A 80 -7.48 11.91 11.04
N ARG A 81 -7.33 12.26 12.32
CA ARG A 81 -6.68 11.39 13.31
C ARG A 81 -7.50 10.13 13.58
N ALA A 82 -8.83 10.24 13.62
CA ALA A 82 -9.72 9.09 13.73
C ALA A 82 -9.60 8.17 12.51
N GLY A 83 -9.57 8.74 11.30
CA GLY A 83 -9.31 7.98 10.07
C GLY A 83 -7.98 7.24 10.11
N LEU A 84 -6.90 7.91 10.52
CA LEU A 84 -5.60 7.27 10.67
C LEU A 84 -5.60 6.17 11.76
N ALA A 85 -6.29 6.38 12.87
CA ALA A 85 -6.43 5.36 13.92
C ALA A 85 -7.18 4.13 13.39
N LEU A 86 -8.28 4.33 12.66
CA LEU A 86 -9.01 3.25 12.01
C LEU A 86 -8.14 2.52 10.97
N THR A 87 -7.26 3.22 10.24
CA THR A 87 -6.30 2.55 9.35
C THR A 87 -5.43 1.55 10.12
N TYR A 88 -4.86 1.94 11.25
CA TYR A 88 -4.04 1.03 12.07
C TYR A 88 -4.85 -0.12 12.68
N VAL A 89 -6.10 0.14 13.09
CA VAL A 89 -7.01 -0.92 13.54
C VAL A 89 -7.28 -1.89 12.38
N GLY A 90 -7.58 -1.39 11.19
CA GLY A 90 -7.79 -2.22 10.00
C GLY A 90 -6.58 -3.07 9.63
N ILE A 91 -5.35 -2.52 9.75
CA ILE A 91 -4.11 -3.27 9.59
C ILE A 91 -4.01 -4.40 10.63
N GLY A 92 -4.32 -4.11 11.90
CA GLY A 92 -4.32 -5.10 12.97
C GLY A 92 -5.33 -6.22 12.75
N VAL A 93 -6.54 -5.88 12.31
CA VAL A 93 -7.59 -6.87 12.00
C VAL A 93 -7.22 -7.69 10.76
N LEU A 94 -6.60 -7.08 9.74
CA LEU A 94 -6.09 -7.82 8.58
C LEU A 94 -5.01 -8.84 8.98
N PHE A 95 -4.12 -8.46 9.91
CA PHE A 95 -3.13 -9.38 10.47
C PHE A 95 -3.79 -10.54 11.20
N VAL A 96 -4.81 -10.27 12.03
CA VAL A 96 -5.59 -11.31 12.71
C VAL A 96 -6.22 -12.27 11.71
N CYS A 97 -6.80 -11.78 10.61
CA CYS A 97 -7.31 -12.63 9.52
C CYS A 97 -6.23 -13.59 9.00
N ILE A 98 -5.04 -13.08 8.66
CA ILE A 98 -3.94 -13.91 8.14
C ILE A 98 -3.51 -14.97 9.17
N VAL A 99 -3.39 -14.58 10.44
CA VAL A 99 -2.98 -15.50 11.52
C VAL A 99 -4.02 -16.60 11.77
N LEU A 100 -5.30 -16.22 11.88
CA LEU A 100 -6.41 -17.17 12.05
C LEU A 100 -6.48 -18.14 10.87
N ARG A 101 -6.27 -17.65 9.64
CA ARG A 101 -6.21 -18.49 8.44
C ARG A 101 -5.09 -19.52 8.50
N GLY A 102 -3.92 -19.13 9.01
CA GLY A 102 -2.79 -20.02 9.21
C GLY A 102 -3.07 -21.12 10.23
N PHE A 103 -3.66 -20.74 11.38
CA PHE A 103 -4.07 -21.72 12.39
C PHE A 103 -5.17 -22.66 11.90
N ALA A 104 -6.18 -22.14 11.19
CA ALA A 104 -7.28 -22.93 10.65
C ALA A 104 -6.82 -24.05 9.70
N THR A 105 -5.73 -23.82 8.97
CA THR A 105 -5.17 -24.76 8.00
C THR A 105 -3.92 -25.50 8.49
N SER A 106 -3.47 -25.20 9.73
CA SER A 106 -2.21 -25.69 10.31
C SER A 106 -1.00 -25.54 9.37
N ARG A 107 -1.00 -24.52 8.52
CA ARG A 107 0.07 -24.22 7.56
C ARG A 107 0.24 -22.72 7.38
N VAL A 108 1.33 -22.35 6.72
CA VAL A 108 1.49 -20.97 6.27
C VAL A 108 0.42 -20.66 5.20
N PRO A 109 -0.41 -19.62 5.40
CA PRO A 109 -1.61 -19.39 4.58
C PRO A 109 -1.27 -18.59 3.32
N TRP A 110 -0.39 -19.11 2.45
CA TRP A 110 0.07 -18.47 1.19
C TRP A 110 -0.20 -19.33 -0.06
N GLY A 111 -1.21 -20.20 -0.01
CA GLY A 111 -1.45 -21.26 -0.97
C GLY A 111 -2.38 -20.91 -2.13
N ASN A 112 -3.02 -19.73 -2.11
CA ASN A 112 -3.94 -19.27 -3.15
C ASN A 112 -3.86 -17.75 -3.36
N MET A 113 -4.56 -17.25 -4.38
CA MET A 113 -4.55 -15.82 -4.74
C MET A 113 -5.17 -14.92 -3.67
N TYR A 114 -6.22 -15.36 -2.96
CA TYR A 114 -6.82 -14.61 -1.86
C TYR A 114 -5.80 -14.37 -0.73
N GLU A 115 -5.15 -15.45 -0.31
CA GLU A 115 -4.08 -15.47 0.68
C GLU A 115 -2.90 -14.57 0.26
N PHE A 116 -2.47 -14.65 -1.01
CA PHE A 116 -1.41 -13.83 -1.58
C PHE A 116 -1.73 -12.32 -1.58
N ILE A 117 -2.93 -11.94 -2.02
CA ILE A 117 -3.34 -10.53 -2.10
C ILE A 117 -3.46 -9.94 -0.70
N ASN A 118 -4.02 -10.70 0.25
CA ASN A 118 -4.16 -10.24 1.64
C ASN A 118 -2.78 -9.99 2.27
N LEU A 119 -1.82 -10.90 2.09
CA LEU A 119 -0.45 -10.70 2.56
C LEU A 119 0.22 -9.50 1.89
N THR A 120 0.09 -9.36 0.57
CA THR A 120 0.67 -8.25 -0.18
C THR A 120 0.10 -6.90 0.26
N CYS A 121 -1.22 -6.82 0.47
CA CYS A 121 -1.89 -5.63 1.00
C CYS A 121 -1.42 -5.32 2.42
N PHE A 122 -1.31 -6.33 3.29
CA PHE A 122 -0.79 -6.16 4.64
C PHE A 122 0.64 -5.61 4.63
N CYS A 123 1.55 -6.19 3.86
CA CYS A 123 2.91 -5.71 3.70
C CYS A 123 2.95 -4.26 3.18
N GLY A 124 2.11 -3.92 2.20
CA GLY A 124 2.01 -2.56 1.66
C GLY A 124 1.49 -1.54 2.67
N LEU A 125 0.48 -1.92 3.48
CA LEU A 125 -0.04 -1.06 4.54
C LEU A 125 0.97 -0.87 5.68
N VAL A 126 1.71 -1.90 6.05
CA VAL A 126 2.80 -1.79 7.04
C VAL A 126 3.92 -0.90 6.52
N ALA A 127 4.33 -1.08 5.26
CA ALA A 127 5.31 -0.22 4.61
C ALA A 127 4.84 1.24 4.58
N ALA A 128 3.57 1.48 4.24
CA ALA A 128 2.96 2.80 4.31
C ALA A 128 2.94 3.34 5.74
N GLY A 129 2.62 2.52 6.74
CA GLY A 129 2.70 2.87 8.17
C GLY A 129 4.07 3.39 8.58
N ILE A 130 5.13 2.74 8.11
CA ILE A 130 6.52 3.13 8.39
C ILE A 130 6.90 4.43 7.68
N VAL A 131 6.56 4.55 6.39
CA VAL A 131 6.98 5.68 5.54
C VAL A 131 6.16 6.94 5.81
N LEU A 132 4.84 6.80 6.02
CA LEU A 132 3.88 7.90 6.22
C LEU A 132 3.65 8.20 7.72
N ARG A 133 4.52 7.73 8.63
CA ARG A 133 4.41 7.94 10.08
C ARG A 133 4.36 9.42 10.51
N ARG A 134 4.88 10.33 9.68
CA ARG A 134 4.88 11.77 9.97
C ARG A 134 3.49 12.36 9.69
N PRO A 135 2.90 13.15 10.61
CA PRO A 135 1.55 13.71 10.43
C PRO A 135 1.35 14.54 9.16
N GLN A 136 2.42 15.11 8.61
CA GLN A 136 2.41 15.88 7.35
C GLN A 136 2.10 15.03 6.11
N PHE A 137 2.26 13.70 6.19
CA PHE A 137 2.01 12.77 5.08
C PHE A 137 0.64 12.11 5.17
N ARG A 138 -0.23 12.56 6.09
CA ARG A 138 -1.52 11.94 6.34
C ARG A 138 -2.43 11.90 5.10
N ALA A 139 -2.41 12.95 4.29
CA ALA A 139 -3.15 13.02 3.03
C ALA A 139 -2.78 11.89 2.05
N LEU A 140 -1.57 11.35 2.12
CA LEU A 140 -1.11 10.27 1.23
C LEU A 140 -1.82 8.94 1.51
N TRP A 141 -2.37 8.74 2.72
CA TRP A 141 -3.09 7.52 3.07
C TRP A 141 -4.34 7.30 2.20
N VAL A 142 -5.04 8.36 1.79
CA VAL A 142 -6.19 8.25 0.87
C VAL A 142 -5.78 7.54 -0.41
N PHE A 143 -4.63 7.93 -0.97
CA PHE A 143 -4.12 7.41 -2.23
C PHE A 143 -3.48 6.02 -2.11
N VAL A 144 -2.98 5.64 -0.93
CA VAL A 144 -2.48 4.27 -0.68
C VAL A 144 -3.63 3.31 -0.39
N LEU A 145 -4.61 3.73 0.42
CA LEU A 145 -5.78 2.92 0.76
C LEU A 145 -6.66 2.62 -0.45
N THR A 146 -6.72 3.52 -1.43
CA THR A 146 -7.55 3.33 -2.63
C THR A 146 -7.18 2.06 -3.42
N PRO A 147 -5.94 1.88 -3.93
CA PRO A 147 -5.56 0.65 -4.61
C PRO A 147 -5.59 -0.56 -3.67
N VAL A 148 -5.22 -0.41 -2.39
CA VAL A 148 -5.29 -1.53 -1.42
C VAL A 148 -6.73 -2.04 -1.24
N LEU A 149 -7.71 -1.15 -1.07
CA LEU A 149 -9.11 -1.53 -0.93
C LEU A 149 -9.68 -2.13 -2.22
N ILE A 150 -9.24 -1.66 -3.39
CA ILE A 150 -9.59 -2.31 -4.67
C ILE A 150 -9.04 -3.74 -4.69
N LEU A 151 -7.78 -3.95 -4.33
CA LEU A 151 -7.16 -5.28 -4.27
C LEU A 151 -7.89 -6.19 -3.25
N LEU A 152 -8.19 -5.70 -2.05
CA LEU A 152 -8.93 -6.46 -1.05
C LEU A 152 -10.37 -6.77 -1.49
N ALA A 153 -11.05 -5.83 -2.15
CA ALA A 153 -12.39 -6.07 -2.70
C ALA A 153 -12.38 -7.14 -3.81
N VAL A 154 -11.39 -7.09 -4.70
CA VAL A 154 -11.16 -8.12 -5.71
C VAL A 154 -10.88 -9.48 -5.06
N SER A 155 -9.98 -9.49 -4.06
CA SER A 155 -9.63 -10.67 -3.27
C SER A 155 -10.87 -11.33 -2.67
N GLY A 156 -11.71 -10.57 -1.97
CA GLY A 156 -12.90 -11.09 -1.29
C GLY A 156 -14.07 -11.44 -2.20
N LYS A 157 -14.23 -10.75 -3.35
CA LYS A 157 -15.39 -10.93 -4.23
C LYS A 157 -15.17 -11.98 -5.33
N TRP A 158 -13.98 -11.99 -5.92
CA TRP A 158 -13.70 -12.78 -7.13
C TRP A 158 -12.69 -13.88 -6.93
N LEU A 159 -11.83 -13.78 -5.91
CA LEU A 159 -10.73 -14.73 -5.68
C LEU A 159 -10.85 -15.46 -4.35
N TYR A 160 -11.96 -15.28 -3.64
CA TYR A 160 -12.20 -15.94 -2.37
C TYR A 160 -12.24 -17.45 -2.58
N THR A 161 -11.46 -18.14 -1.77
CA THR A 161 -11.37 -19.60 -1.77
C THR A 161 -11.53 -20.07 -0.33
N HIS A 162 -12.14 -21.24 -0.12
CA HIS A 162 -12.27 -21.80 1.21
C HIS A 162 -10.91 -22.24 1.77
N ALA A 163 -10.80 -22.31 3.10
CA ALA A 163 -9.62 -22.82 3.76
C ALA A 163 -9.44 -24.29 3.34
N ALA A 164 -8.35 -24.58 2.63
CA ALA A 164 -8.07 -25.89 2.07
C ALA A 164 -6.57 -26.22 2.18
N PRO A 165 -6.19 -27.51 2.13
CA PRO A 165 -4.80 -27.92 2.01
C PRO A 165 -4.19 -27.35 0.74
N VAL A 166 -2.89 -27.06 0.75
CA VAL A 166 -2.18 -26.70 -0.47
C VAL A 166 -2.21 -27.85 -1.46
N MET A 167 -2.34 -27.54 -2.76
CA MET A 167 -2.22 -28.56 -3.81
C MET A 167 -0.87 -29.29 -3.70
N PRO A 168 -0.77 -30.58 -4.08
CA PRO A 168 0.47 -31.35 -3.92
C PRO A 168 1.71 -30.70 -4.54
N ALA A 169 1.57 -30.03 -5.69
CA ALA A 169 2.66 -29.29 -6.34
C ALA A 169 3.16 -28.05 -5.55
N LEU A 170 2.42 -27.61 -4.53
CA LEU A 170 2.72 -26.46 -3.67
C LEU A 170 3.26 -26.88 -2.30
N GLN A 171 3.39 -28.17 -2.03
CA GLN A 171 3.94 -28.69 -0.77
C GLN A 171 5.47 -28.66 -0.78
N SER A 172 6.03 -27.45 -0.68
CA SER A 172 7.48 -27.22 -0.63
C SER A 172 7.83 -26.23 0.48
N TYR A 173 9.03 -26.40 1.05
CA TYR A 173 9.62 -25.46 2.02
C TYR A 173 9.92 -24.08 1.39
N TRP A 174 10.15 -24.03 0.08
CA TRP A 174 10.51 -22.81 -0.62
C TRP A 174 9.31 -21.94 -0.99
N LEU A 175 8.11 -22.51 -1.10
CA LEU A 175 6.92 -21.73 -1.42
C LEU A 175 6.65 -20.63 -0.39
N PRO A 176 6.67 -20.92 0.93
CA PRO A 176 6.55 -19.86 1.91
C PRO A 176 7.60 -18.77 1.68
N ILE A 177 8.88 -19.14 1.66
CA ILE A 177 9.99 -18.19 1.55
C ILE A 177 9.83 -17.30 0.30
N HIS A 178 9.55 -17.89 -0.86
CA HIS A 178 9.31 -17.17 -2.09
C HIS A 178 8.14 -16.20 -1.98
N VAL A 179 6.96 -16.70 -1.58
CA VAL A 179 5.72 -15.92 -1.58
C VAL A 179 5.80 -14.76 -0.59
N SER A 180 6.33 -14.96 0.62
CA SER A 180 6.51 -13.87 1.58
C SER A 180 7.41 -12.76 1.08
N VAL A 181 8.56 -13.12 0.49
CA VAL A 181 9.53 -12.16 -0.02
C VAL A 181 8.94 -11.39 -1.20
N VAL A 182 8.25 -12.06 -2.12
CA VAL A 182 7.57 -11.40 -3.24
C VAL A 182 6.42 -10.51 -2.77
N SER A 183 5.59 -10.95 -1.82
CA SER A 183 4.50 -10.14 -1.26
C SER A 183 5.02 -8.91 -0.53
N LEU A 184 6.13 -9.03 0.21
CA LEU A 184 6.77 -7.91 0.87
C LEU A 184 7.29 -6.89 -0.15
N GLY A 185 8.04 -7.33 -1.16
CA GLY A 185 8.54 -6.46 -2.23
C GLY A 185 7.40 -5.77 -3.00
N SER A 186 6.37 -6.53 -3.38
CA SER A 186 5.20 -6.04 -4.11
C SER A 186 4.40 -5.01 -3.31
N GLY A 187 4.20 -5.26 -2.01
CA GLY A 187 3.51 -4.33 -1.11
C GLY A 187 4.27 -3.00 -0.97
N VAL A 188 5.60 -3.04 -0.85
CA VAL A 188 6.43 -1.82 -0.79
C VAL A 188 6.43 -1.09 -2.14
N PHE A 189 6.51 -1.81 -3.26
CA PHE A 189 6.42 -1.21 -4.59
C PHE A 189 5.09 -0.51 -4.85
N LEU A 190 3.99 -0.98 -4.26
CA LEU A 190 2.70 -0.28 -4.33
C LEU A 190 2.81 1.13 -3.74
N VAL A 191 3.46 1.29 -2.59
CA VAL A 191 3.69 2.60 -1.97
C VAL A 191 4.54 3.49 -2.88
N GLY A 192 5.60 2.94 -3.47
CA GLY A 192 6.47 3.66 -4.41
C GLY A 192 5.77 4.06 -5.71
N GLY A 193 4.96 3.17 -6.26
CA GLY A 193 4.16 3.40 -7.46
C GLY A 193 3.12 4.51 -7.25
N VAL A 194 2.37 4.45 -6.15
CA VAL A 194 1.43 5.52 -5.76
C VAL A 194 2.16 6.85 -5.60
N ALA A 195 3.30 6.88 -4.93
CA ALA A 195 4.09 8.10 -4.77
C ALA A 195 4.58 8.68 -6.11
N SER A 196 4.99 7.83 -7.07
CA SER A 196 5.37 8.26 -8.42
C SER A 196 4.20 8.78 -9.25
N ILE A 197 3.02 8.17 -9.14
CA ILE A 197 1.80 8.70 -9.78
C ILE A 197 1.49 10.09 -9.23
N LEU A 198 1.49 10.25 -7.90
CA LEU A 198 1.23 11.54 -7.26
C LEU A 198 2.28 12.60 -7.63
N PHE A 199 3.54 12.20 -7.77
CA PHE A 199 4.61 13.08 -8.25
C PHE A 199 4.32 13.60 -9.66
N LEU A 200 3.93 12.73 -10.59
CA LEU A 200 3.57 13.12 -11.95
C LEU A 200 2.34 14.03 -11.99
N VAL A 201 1.32 13.74 -11.16
CA VAL A 201 0.15 14.61 -11.00
C VAL A 201 0.55 15.98 -10.45
N LYS A 202 1.43 16.04 -9.45
CA LYS A 202 1.93 17.30 -8.87
C LYS A 202 2.74 18.13 -9.88
N MET A 203 3.46 17.49 -10.80
CA MET A 203 4.20 18.19 -11.85
C MET A 203 3.39 18.43 -13.14
N SER A 204 2.11 18.05 -13.16
CA SER A 204 1.19 18.33 -14.28
C SER A 204 0.54 19.72 -14.11
N THR A 205 -0.28 20.14 -15.08
CA THR A 205 -1.04 21.41 -15.02
C THR A 205 -2.00 21.50 -13.84
N LEU A 206 -2.31 20.36 -13.17
CA LEU A 206 -3.11 20.33 -11.94
C LEU A 206 -2.32 20.82 -10.71
N GLY A 207 -1.00 20.86 -10.78
CA GLY A 207 -0.12 21.38 -9.74
C GLY A 207 0.16 22.88 -9.84
N ASP A 208 -0.26 23.54 -10.93
CA ASP A 208 0.03 24.94 -11.16
C ASP A 208 -0.71 25.85 -10.15
N PRO A 209 0.00 26.79 -9.47
CA PRO A 209 -0.59 27.64 -8.44
C PRO A 209 -1.78 28.50 -8.90
N GLY A 210 -1.88 28.79 -10.20
CA GLY A 210 -2.97 29.58 -10.80
C GLY A 210 -4.17 28.75 -11.25
N ARG A 211 -4.11 27.41 -11.19
CA ARG A 211 -5.18 26.54 -11.68
C ARG A 211 -6.30 26.46 -10.64
N GLN A 212 -7.47 26.96 -11.00
CA GLN A 212 -8.67 26.86 -10.16
C GLN A 212 -9.46 25.59 -10.51
N GLY A 213 -9.94 24.87 -9.49
CA GLY A 213 -10.75 23.66 -9.66
C GLY A 213 -10.65 22.73 -8.45
N TYR A 214 -11.60 21.80 -8.32
CA TYR A 214 -11.63 20.84 -7.22
C TYR A 214 -10.37 19.96 -7.20
N LEU A 215 -10.00 19.38 -8.35
CA LEU A 215 -8.82 18.53 -8.49
C LEU A 215 -7.51 19.28 -8.21
N ALA A 216 -7.37 20.50 -8.73
CA ALA A 216 -6.20 21.35 -8.42
C ALA A 216 -6.11 21.65 -6.91
N GLY A 217 -7.25 21.87 -6.26
CA GLY A 217 -7.34 22.00 -4.81
C GLY A 217 -6.84 20.76 -4.07
N VAL A 218 -7.19 19.55 -4.51
CA VAL A 218 -6.68 18.30 -3.92
C VAL A 218 -5.16 18.18 -4.12
N VAL A 219 -4.67 18.44 -5.33
CA VAL A 219 -3.23 18.37 -5.68
C VAL A 219 -2.41 19.40 -4.91
N SER A 220 -2.95 20.59 -4.64
CA SER A 220 -2.28 21.62 -3.84
C SER A 220 -1.98 21.17 -2.40
N ARG A 221 -2.79 20.25 -1.86
CA ARG A 221 -2.65 19.68 -0.50
C ARG A 221 -1.65 18.55 -0.41
N LEU A 222 -1.29 17.94 -1.55
CA LEU A 222 -0.23 16.94 -1.58
C LEU A 222 1.10 17.56 -1.16
N PRO A 223 1.99 16.78 -0.52
CA PRO A 223 3.37 17.19 -0.27
C PRO A 223 4.06 17.69 -1.53
N ASP A 224 5.16 18.42 -1.34
CA ASP A 224 6.01 18.88 -2.43
C ASP A 224 6.46 17.71 -3.33
N ALA A 225 6.63 17.98 -4.63
CA ALA A 225 7.05 16.98 -5.61
C ALA A 225 8.37 16.30 -5.19
N GLN A 226 9.34 17.05 -4.63
CA GLN A 226 10.59 16.47 -4.16
C GLN A 226 10.39 15.46 -3.01
N THR A 227 9.34 15.65 -2.21
CA THR A 227 9.03 14.74 -1.11
C THR A 227 8.37 13.46 -1.62
N LEU A 228 7.44 13.58 -2.57
CA LEU A 228 6.81 12.44 -3.24
C LEU A 228 7.85 11.59 -3.97
N ASP A 229 8.77 12.25 -4.68
CA ASP A 229 9.87 11.58 -5.35
C ASP A 229 10.81 10.87 -4.37
N ARG A 230 11.16 11.51 -3.25
CA ARG A 230 11.98 10.89 -2.19
C ARG A 230 11.32 9.66 -1.59
N ILE A 231 9.99 9.70 -1.40
CA ILE A 231 9.21 8.55 -0.92
C ILE A 231 9.28 7.42 -1.96
N ALA A 232 9.03 7.72 -3.24
CA ALA A 232 9.11 6.75 -4.32
C ALA A 232 10.50 6.09 -4.39
N TYR A 233 11.56 6.90 -4.42
CA TYR A 233 12.92 6.38 -4.50
C TYR A 233 13.31 5.53 -3.28
N ARG A 234 13.01 5.99 -2.05
CA ARG A 234 13.35 5.25 -0.82
C ARG A 234 12.58 3.94 -0.65
N THR A 235 11.35 3.89 -1.14
CA THR A 235 10.56 2.64 -1.11
C THR A 235 11.05 1.69 -2.20
N THR A 236 11.29 2.18 -3.42
CA THR A 236 11.80 1.35 -4.53
C THR A 236 13.21 0.79 -4.26
N ILE A 237 14.14 1.56 -3.69
CA ILE A 237 15.49 1.06 -3.36
C ILE A 237 15.46 -0.05 -2.30
N PHE A 238 14.49 -0.02 -1.39
CA PHE A 238 14.29 -1.07 -0.39
C PHE A 238 13.59 -2.30 -0.98
N ALA A 239 12.55 -2.08 -1.79
CA ALA A 239 11.77 -3.15 -2.41
C ALA A 239 12.56 -3.92 -3.48
N PHE A 240 13.45 -3.26 -4.23
CA PHE A 240 14.20 -3.86 -5.32
C PHE A 240 15.03 -5.10 -4.92
N PRO A 241 15.93 -5.07 -3.91
CA PRO A 241 16.68 -6.25 -3.51
C PRO A 241 15.76 -7.35 -2.96
N ILE A 242 14.71 -6.98 -2.21
CA ILE A 242 13.73 -7.93 -1.69
C ILE A 242 13.03 -8.65 -2.84
N PHE A 243 12.54 -7.92 -3.84
CA PHE A 243 11.92 -8.51 -5.01
C PHE A 243 12.91 -9.36 -5.83
N GLY A 244 14.17 -8.93 -5.94
CA GLY A 244 15.25 -9.71 -6.54
C GLY A 244 15.44 -11.07 -5.86
N PHE A 245 15.48 -11.10 -4.53
CA PHE A 245 15.47 -12.37 -3.77
C PHE A 245 14.19 -13.17 -4.03
N GLY A 246 13.06 -12.50 -4.17
CA GLY A 246 11.80 -13.13 -4.56
C GLY A 246 11.91 -13.87 -5.89
N VAL A 247 12.48 -13.25 -6.93
CA VAL A 247 12.72 -13.88 -8.24
C VAL A 247 13.68 -15.07 -8.11
N ILE A 248 14.76 -14.95 -7.35
CA ILE A 248 15.73 -16.03 -7.11
C ILE A 248 15.08 -17.21 -6.39
N PHE A 249 14.36 -16.97 -5.28
CA PHE A 249 13.66 -18.02 -4.56
C PHE A 249 12.53 -18.63 -5.38
N GLY A 250 11.94 -17.87 -6.31
CA GLY A 250 10.97 -18.37 -7.27
C GLY A 250 11.59 -19.41 -8.20
N ALA A 251 12.78 -19.13 -8.73
CA ALA A 251 13.52 -20.08 -9.57
C ALA A 251 13.91 -21.35 -8.80
N ILE A 252 14.33 -21.23 -7.54
CA ILE A 252 14.65 -22.41 -6.70
C ILE A 252 13.40 -23.26 -6.44
N TRP A 253 12.28 -22.61 -6.11
CA TRP A 253 11.02 -23.30 -5.92
C TRP A 253 10.51 -23.95 -7.22
N ALA A 254 10.73 -23.32 -8.38
CA ALA A 254 10.37 -23.87 -9.68
C ALA A 254 11.11 -25.19 -9.99
N GLU A 255 12.37 -25.32 -9.59
CA GLU A 255 13.13 -26.58 -9.70
C GLU A 255 12.45 -27.70 -8.92
N GLU A 256 12.03 -27.43 -7.69
CA GLU A 256 11.39 -28.44 -6.84
C GLU A 256 9.97 -28.80 -7.31
N ALA A 257 9.21 -27.83 -7.81
CA ALA A 257 7.83 -28.04 -8.25
C ALA A 257 7.72 -28.67 -9.65
N TRP A 258 8.60 -28.30 -10.58
CA TRP A 258 8.48 -28.66 -12.00
C TRP A 258 9.74 -29.29 -12.60
N GLY A 259 10.81 -29.48 -11.82
CA GLY A 259 12.08 -30.06 -12.27
C GLY A 259 12.95 -29.15 -13.13
N ARG A 260 12.71 -27.83 -13.12
CA ARG A 260 13.55 -26.82 -13.80
C ARG A 260 13.50 -25.46 -13.10
N TYR A 261 14.65 -24.80 -13.00
CA TYR A 261 14.76 -23.45 -12.40
C TYR A 261 14.02 -22.33 -13.16
N TRP A 262 13.82 -22.47 -14.47
CA TRP A 262 13.20 -21.46 -15.31
C TRP A 262 12.58 -22.10 -16.56
N GLY A 263 11.36 -21.72 -16.89
CA GLY A 263 10.59 -22.19 -18.03
C GLY A 263 10.17 -21.11 -19.03
N TRP A 264 10.49 -19.83 -18.81
CA TRP A 264 10.00 -18.71 -19.62
C TRP A 264 8.46 -18.63 -19.69
N ASP A 265 7.78 -19.12 -18.65
CA ASP A 265 6.34 -18.97 -18.60
C ASP A 265 5.96 -17.48 -18.40
N PRO A 266 4.71 -17.10 -18.68
CA PRO A 266 4.30 -15.70 -18.61
C PRO A 266 4.58 -15.05 -17.23
N LYS A 267 4.50 -15.79 -16.12
CA LYS A 267 4.71 -15.24 -14.78
C LYS A 267 6.18 -15.00 -14.48
N GLU A 268 7.02 -15.98 -14.78
CA GLU A 268 8.47 -15.86 -14.72
C GLU A 268 8.94 -14.68 -15.60
N THR A 269 8.51 -14.64 -16.87
CA THR A 269 8.91 -13.62 -17.83
C THR A 269 8.50 -12.21 -17.40
N VAL A 270 7.25 -12.01 -16.98
CA VAL A 270 6.79 -10.68 -16.53
C VAL A 270 7.44 -10.26 -15.22
N SER A 271 7.71 -11.20 -14.30
CA SER A 271 8.45 -10.89 -13.07
C SER A 271 9.88 -10.41 -13.36
N PHE A 272 10.55 -11.01 -14.35
CA PHE A 272 11.86 -10.56 -14.81
C PHE A 272 11.79 -9.20 -15.51
N ILE A 273 10.80 -8.97 -16.37
CA ILE A 273 10.56 -7.65 -17.00
C ILE A 273 10.36 -6.59 -15.92
N ALA A 274 9.52 -6.84 -14.92
CA ALA A 274 9.29 -5.90 -13.82
C ALA A 274 10.60 -5.60 -13.06
N TRP A 275 11.40 -6.62 -12.77
CA TRP A 275 12.71 -6.46 -12.14
C TRP A 275 13.65 -5.58 -12.99
N VAL A 276 13.74 -5.82 -14.29
CA VAL A 276 14.55 -5.01 -15.22
C VAL A 276 14.06 -3.56 -15.27
N VAL A 277 12.74 -3.33 -15.30
CA VAL A 277 12.18 -1.97 -15.30
C VAL A 277 12.51 -1.22 -14.00
N TYR A 278 12.41 -1.87 -12.84
CA TYR A 278 12.83 -1.26 -11.58
C TYR A 278 14.34 -1.03 -11.48
N ALA A 279 15.16 -1.94 -12.03
CA ALA A 279 16.60 -1.73 -12.17
C ALA A 279 16.89 -0.50 -13.05
N ALA A 280 16.21 -0.39 -14.19
CA ALA A 280 16.31 0.76 -15.09
C ALA A 280 15.86 2.06 -14.41
N TYR A 281 14.83 2.02 -13.57
CA TYR A 281 14.42 3.17 -12.76
C TYR A 281 15.54 3.62 -11.80
N LEU A 282 16.10 2.69 -11.03
CA LEU A 282 17.18 3.01 -10.08
C LEU A 282 18.44 3.50 -10.81
N HIS A 283 18.76 2.89 -11.94
CA HIS A 283 19.87 3.31 -12.80
C HIS A 283 19.63 4.72 -13.35
N ALA A 284 18.45 4.99 -13.94
CA ALA A 284 18.07 6.32 -14.40
C ALA A 284 18.13 7.37 -13.28
N ARG A 285 17.79 7.01 -12.04
CA ARG A 285 17.90 7.92 -10.89
C ARG A 285 19.36 8.24 -10.51
N SER A 286 20.27 7.29 -10.75
CA SER A 286 21.70 7.46 -10.51
C SER A 286 22.40 8.29 -11.60
N THR A 287 21.83 8.34 -12.81
CA THR A 287 22.35 9.10 -13.96
C THR A 287 21.97 10.58 -13.91
N ALA A 288 22.92 11.46 -14.17
CA ALA A 288 22.69 12.90 -14.25
C ALA A 288 21.65 13.24 -15.35
N GLY A 289 20.70 14.13 -15.05
CA GLY A 289 19.67 14.59 -16.01
C GLY A 289 18.42 13.70 -16.15
N TRP A 290 18.35 12.55 -15.48
CA TRP A 290 17.18 11.64 -15.51
C TRP A 290 16.35 11.67 -14.22
N ARG A 291 16.73 12.50 -13.25
CA ARG A 291 16.11 12.64 -11.91
C ARG A 291 14.72 13.30 -11.90
N ASP A 292 14.14 13.57 -13.07
CA ASP A 292 12.89 14.31 -13.20
C ASP A 292 11.72 13.38 -13.62
N LYS A 293 10.74 13.94 -14.35
CA LYS A 293 9.53 13.25 -14.85
C LYS A 293 9.79 11.90 -15.53
N LYS A 294 10.93 11.76 -16.22
CA LYS A 294 11.29 10.54 -16.97
C LYS A 294 11.46 9.33 -16.05
N ALA A 295 12.21 9.46 -14.96
CA ALA A 295 12.36 8.37 -14.00
C ALA A 295 11.04 8.02 -13.33
N ALA A 296 10.20 9.01 -13.00
CA ALA A 296 8.88 8.72 -12.42
C ALA A 296 7.99 7.89 -13.36
N TRP A 297 8.02 8.15 -14.67
CA TRP A 297 7.32 7.31 -15.65
C TRP A 297 7.84 5.88 -15.68
N ILE A 298 9.17 5.65 -15.58
CA ILE A 298 9.74 4.29 -15.52
C ILE A 298 9.22 3.56 -14.27
N ASN A 299 9.15 4.22 -13.12
CA ASN A 299 8.62 3.61 -11.89
C ASN A 299 7.13 3.25 -12.03
N VAL A 300 6.35 4.11 -12.70
CA VAL A 300 4.93 3.83 -13.00
C VAL A 300 4.79 2.64 -13.94
N VAL A 301 5.63 2.53 -14.97
CA VAL A 301 5.65 1.34 -15.85
C VAL A 301 5.99 0.08 -15.05
N GLY A 302 6.95 0.15 -14.13
CA GLY A 302 7.25 -0.97 -13.22
C GLY A 302 6.06 -1.37 -12.36
N PHE A 303 5.35 -0.39 -11.81
CA PHE A 303 4.13 -0.62 -11.03
C PHE A 303 3.01 -1.24 -11.87
N VAL A 304 2.81 -0.76 -13.09
CA VAL A 304 1.84 -1.36 -14.03
C VAL A 304 2.22 -2.78 -14.39
N ALA A 305 3.52 -3.07 -14.61
CA ALA A 305 3.99 -4.43 -14.87
C ALA A 305 3.72 -5.37 -13.67
N MET A 306 3.86 -4.88 -12.43
CA MET A 306 3.52 -5.64 -11.23
C MET A 306 2.02 -5.94 -11.14
N VAL A 307 1.16 -4.95 -11.42
CA VAL A 307 -0.31 -5.13 -11.44
C VAL A 307 -0.72 -6.08 -12.55
N PHE A 308 -0.11 -5.96 -13.73
CA PHE A 308 -0.32 -6.86 -14.86
C PHE A 308 0.08 -8.30 -14.50
N ASN A 309 1.23 -8.49 -13.85
CA ASN A 309 1.65 -9.81 -13.37
C ASN A 309 0.67 -10.39 -12.34
N LEU A 310 0.14 -9.54 -11.45
CA LEU A 310 -0.81 -9.97 -10.43
C LEU A 310 -2.16 -10.41 -11.01
N PHE A 311 -2.71 -9.68 -11.98
CA PHE A 311 -4.06 -9.96 -12.48
C PHE A 311 -4.07 -10.69 -13.81
N PHE A 312 -3.40 -10.14 -14.83
CA PHE A 312 -3.50 -10.69 -16.18
C PHE A 312 -2.88 -12.08 -16.25
N ILE A 313 -1.69 -12.24 -15.68
CA ILE A 313 -1.01 -13.54 -15.71
C ILE A 313 -1.76 -14.58 -14.87
N ASN A 314 -2.19 -14.22 -13.66
CA ASN A 314 -2.88 -15.20 -12.81
C ASN A 314 -4.30 -15.53 -13.30
N LEU A 315 -5.02 -14.60 -13.96
CA LEU A 315 -6.44 -14.79 -14.32
C LEU A 315 -6.67 -15.15 -15.79
N VAL A 316 -5.78 -14.74 -16.70
CA VAL A 316 -5.99 -14.87 -18.15
C VAL A 316 -5.08 -15.92 -18.77
N THR A 317 -3.88 -16.12 -18.22
CA THR A 317 -2.96 -17.13 -18.77
C THR A 317 -3.21 -18.50 -18.14
N VAL A 318 -3.39 -19.51 -19.00
CA VAL A 318 -3.39 -20.91 -18.57
C VAL A 318 -1.93 -21.32 -18.43
N GLY A 319 -1.46 -21.53 -17.20
CA GLY A 319 -0.07 -21.87 -16.93
C GLY A 319 0.09 -22.56 -15.58
N LEU A 320 1.29 -23.10 -15.33
CA LEU A 320 1.66 -23.82 -14.10
C LEU A 320 1.43 -22.99 -12.81
N HIS A 321 1.29 -21.67 -12.96
CA HIS A 321 1.06 -20.70 -11.90
C HIS A 321 -0.38 -20.18 -11.80
N SER A 322 -1.33 -20.77 -12.52
CA SER A 322 -2.75 -20.41 -12.41
C SER A 322 -3.31 -20.94 -11.08
N TYR A 323 -3.09 -20.18 -10.01
CA TYR A 323 -3.67 -20.42 -8.67
C TYR A 323 -5.00 -19.69 -8.48
N ALA A 324 -5.61 -19.24 -9.58
CA ALA A 324 -6.81 -18.43 -9.52
C ALA A 324 -7.97 -19.17 -8.86
N GLY A 325 -7.98 -20.52 -8.86
CA GLY A 325 -9.07 -21.31 -8.29
C GLY A 325 -10.42 -21.03 -8.97
N VAL A 326 -10.41 -20.28 -10.08
CA VAL A 326 -11.59 -19.94 -10.88
C VAL A 326 -11.68 -21.01 -11.96
N GLY A 327 -12.43 -22.06 -11.63
CA GLY A 327 -13.00 -23.03 -12.57
C GLY A 327 -14.50 -22.98 -12.45
#